data_AF-A0A369WCJ3-F1
#
_entry.id   AF-A0A369WCJ3-F1
#
_cell.length_a   1.000
_cell.length_b   1.000
_cell.length_c   1.000
_cell.angle_alpha   90.00
_cell.angle_beta   90.00
_cell.angle_gamma   90.00
#
_symmetry.space_group_name_H-M   'P 1'
#
loop_
_entity.id
_entity.type
_entity.pdbx_description
1 polymer ?
#
loop_
_entity_poly.entity_id
_entity_poly.type
_entity_poly.pdbx_seq_one_letter_code
_entity_poly.pdbx_strand_id
1 'polypeptide(L)'
;MLLLLACLIVLVSALVQTTIGFGLALIAVPLLVLIDPQMVPAPLIIVSLLQLSISAWKHRSEIHWKPLWIALITRIPGTALAVWLMGRYGIDGIKIFIATSVLLAVAISLFKFEAEPNQRNHAIAGFFSALSGTTTAIGGPPMALLYQNQPADYVRANLSAYFTIGSMISLAGVAMGGFITAQSWVYVAWFVPATLLGTVLGLRLRHRVNAQLIRPAILVLCSASALIVIGQTLVS
;
A
#
# COMPACT_ATOMS: atom_id res chain seq x y z
N MET A 1 24.84 2.45 5.06
CA MET A 1 24.14 1.77 6.18
C MET A 1 22.62 1.93 6.09
N LEU A 2 22.08 3.16 5.98
CA LEU A 2 20.63 3.41 5.90
C LEU A 2 19.93 2.72 4.72
N LEU A 3 20.56 2.67 3.53
CA LEU A 3 20.03 1.98 2.35
C LEU A 3 19.87 0.46 2.56
N LEU A 4 20.82 -0.18 3.25
CA LEU A 4 20.73 -1.62 3.56
C LEU A 4 19.59 -1.90 4.54
N LEU A 5 19.41 -1.02 5.53
CA LEU A 5 18.26 -1.07 6.44
C LEU A 5 16.93 -0.91 5.68
N ALA A 6 16.87 0.04 4.74
CA ALA A 6 15.70 0.23 3.88
C ALA A 6 15.41 -1.01 3.03
N CYS A 7 16.43 -1.62 2.42
CA CYS A 7 16.28 -2.89 1.70
C CYS A 7 15.77 -4.02 2.61
N LEU A 8 16.27 -4.12 3.85
CA LEU A 8 15.78 -5.11 4.81
C LEU A 8 14.31 -4.89 5.15
N ILE A 9 13.90 -3.64 5.39
CA ILE A 9 12.50 -3.26 5.63
C ILE A 9 11.64 -3.68 4.44
N VAL A 10 12.04 -3.35 3.21
CA VAL A 10 11.30 -3.72 1.99
C VAL A 10 11.23 -5.24 1.82
N LEU A 11 12.32 -5.96 2.09
CA LEU A 11 12.37 -7.42 2.02
C LEU A 11 11.37 -8.05 3.00
N VAL A 12 11.39 -7.63 4.27
CA VAL A 12 10.45 -8.12 5.29
C VAL A 12 9.01 -7.76 4.92
N SER A 13 8.79 -6.54 4.45
CA SER A 13 7.46 -6.07 4.00
C SER A 13 6.93 -6.91 2.84
N ALA A 14 7.77 -7.23 1.86
CA ALA A 14 7.42 -8.07 0.72
C ALA A 14 7.15 -9.54 1.14
N LEU A 15 7.95 -10.08 2.06
CA LEU A 15 7.74 -11.43 2.63
C LEU A 15 6.38 -11.51 3.33
N VAL A 16 6.08 -10.53 4.17
CA VAL A 16 4.82 -10.45 4.90
C VAL A 16 3.64 -10.27 3.95
N GLN A 17 3.73 -9.35 2.98
CA GLN A 17 2.69 -9.18 1.97
C GLN A 17 2.43 -10.46 1.19
N THR A 18 3.46 -11.19 0.80
CA THR A 18 3.30 -12.45 0.05
C THR A 18 2.56 -13.51 0.85
N THR A 19 2.76 -13.50 2.17
CA THR A 19 2.14 -14.47 3.08
C THR A 19 0.67 -14.12 3.36
N ILE A 20 0.38 -12.84 3.59
CA ILE A 20 -0.95 -12.37 4.00
C ILE A 20 -1.84 -12.05 2.79
N GLY A 21 -1.26 -11.52 1.72
CA GLY A 21 -1.93 -11.11 0.49
C GLY A 21 -1.89 -9.61 0.20
N PHE A 22 -1.62 -8.78 1.21
CA PHE A 22 -1.51 -7.33 1.11
C PHE A 22 -0.59 -6.78 2.22
N GLY A 23 -0.07 -5.57 2.07
CA GLY A 23 0.54 -4.84 3.20
C GLY A 23 2.03 -4.51 3.12
N LEU A 24 2.71 -4.61 1.97
CA LEU A 24 4.10 -4.13 1.86
C LEU A 24 4.16 -2.66 2.25
N ALA A 25 3.31 -1.83 1.64
CA ALA A 25 3.28 -0.41 1.95
C ALA A 25 2.86 -0.14 3.41
N LEU A 26 2.00 -0.97 4.01
CA LEU A 26 1.61 -0.77 5.42
C LEU A 26 2.82 -0.83 6.37
N ILE A 27 3.79 -1.70 6.08
CA ILE A 27 4.99 -1.87 6.91
C ILE A 27 6.11 -0.94 6.44
N ALA A 28 6.36 -0.90 5.13
CA ALA A 28 7.50 -0.17 4.58
C ALA A 28 7.36 1.34 4.74
N VAL A 29 6.17 1.90 4.49
CA VAL A 29 5.95 3.36 4.47
C VAL A 29 6.34 4.04 5.77
N PRO A 30 5.78 3.66 6.95
CA PRO A 30 6.06 4.41 8.16
C PRO A 30 7.51 4.23 8.63
N LEU A 31 8.20 3.15 8.27
CA LEU A 31 9.61 2.94 8.58
C LEU A 31 10.54 3.68 7.60
N LEU A 32 10.22 3.70 6.31
CA LEU A 32 11.04 4.35 5.29
C LEU A 32 10.90 5.88 5.33
N VAL A 33 9.73 6.42 5.67
CA VAL A 33 9.56 7.88 5.87
C VAL A 33 10.51 8.41 6.96
N LEU A 34 10.79 7.61 8.00
CA LEU A 34 11.74 7.99 9.06
C LEU A 34 13.21 7.99 8.59
N ILE A 35 13.52 7.27 7.50
CA ILE A 35 14.87 7.22 6.93
C ILE A 35 15.03 8.33 5.89
N ASP A 36 14.15 8.35 4.89
CA ASP A 36 14.09 9.37 3.85
C ASP A 36 12.69 9.39 3.21
N PRO A 37 11.93 10.49 3.34
CA PRO A 37 10.61 10.64 2.72
C PRO A 37 10.59 10.42 1.20
N GLN A 38 11.71 10.64 0.50
CA GLN A 38 11.82 10.44 -0.95
C GLN A 38 11.73 8.96 -1.36
N MET A 39 11.83 8.02 -0.41
CA MET A 39 11.68 6.59 -0.67
C MET A 39 10.22 6.16 -0.92
N VAL A 40 9.21 7.01 -0.63
CA VAL A 40 7.84 6.53 -0.42
C VAL A 40 6.77 6.90 -1.44
N PRO A 41 6.82 8.02 -2.17
CA PRO A 41 6.04 8.04 -3.40
C PRO A 41 6.27 6.87 -4.35
N ALA A 42 7.08 7.25 -5.33
CA ALA A 42 7.34 6.50 -6.52
C ALA A 42 8.03 5.14 -6.25
N PRO A 43 9.09 5.04 -5.42
CA PRO A 43 9.83 3.78 -5.32
C PRO A 43 8.95 2.65 -4.77
N LEU A 44 8.15 2.93 -3.73
CA LEU A 44 7.23 1.96 -3.15
C LEU A 44 6.06 1.62 -4.06
N ILE A 45 5.50 2.57 -4.81
CA ILE A 45 4.44 2.27 -5.79
C ILE A 45 4.98 1.32 -6.87
N ILE A 46 6.21 1.53 -7.35
CA ILE A 46 6.84 0.71 -8.39
C ILE A 46 7.10 -0.72 -7.90
N VAL A 47 7.70 -0.90 -6.72
CA VAL A 47 7.94 -2.27 -6.21
C VAL A 47 6.67 -2.97 -5.77
N SER A 48 5.67 -2.21 -5.27
CA SER A 48 4.34 -2.74 -5.00
C SER A 48 3.70 -3.23 -6.29
N LEU A 49 3.76 -2.46 -7.38
CA LEU A 49 3.24 -2.86 -8.69
C LEU A 49 3.85 -4.18 -9.16
N LEU A 50 5.17 -4.34 -9.03
CA LEU A 50 5.87 -5.58 -9.39
C LEU A 50 5.30 -6.78 -8.60
N GLN A 51 5.23 -6.66 -7.28
CA GLN A 51 4.78 -7.76 -6.42
C GLN A 51 3.28 -8.07 -6.61
N LEU A 52 2.45 -7.04 -6.73
CA LEU A 52 1.02 -7.18 -6.95
C LEU A 52 0.71 -7.80 -8.31
N SER A 53 1.49 -7.46 -9.35
CA SER A 53 1.35 -8.06 -10.68
C SER A 53 1.62 -9.57 -10.65
N ILE A 54 2.68 -10.00 -9.94
CA ILE A 54 2.98 -11.42 -9.74
C ILE A 54 1.82 -12.12 -9.02
N SER A 55 1.30 -11.50 -7.96
CA SER A 55 0.18 -12.05 -7.18
C SER A 55 -1.12 -12.13 -7.99
N ALA A 56 -1.46 -11.08 -8.75
CA ALA A 56 -2.63 -11.02 -9.60
C ALA A 56 -2.57 -12.07 -10.72
N TRP A 57 -1.39 -12.22 -11.36
CA TRP A 57 -1.19 -13.23 -12.39
C TRP A 57 -1.37 -14.66 -11.85
N LYS A 58 -0.86 -14.92 -10.65
CA LYS A 58 -0.95 -16.22 -9.98
C LYS A 58 -2.38 -16.61 -9.61
N HIS A 59 -3.18 -15.64 -9.14
CA HIS A 59 -4.56 -15.88 -8.69
C HIS A 59 -5.61 -15.41 -9.72
N ARG A 60 -5.23 -15.32 -11.00
CA ARG A 60 -6.07 -14.71 -12.04
C ARG A 60 -7.43 -15.39 -12.25
N SER A 61 -7.53 -16.68 -11.93
CA SER A 61 -8.78 -17.45 -12.03
C SER A 61 -9.84 -17.01 -11.02
N GLU A 62 -9.42 -16.40 -9.91
CA GLU A 62 -10.29 -15.96 -8.80
C GLU A 62 -10.65 -14.46 -8.89
N ILE A 63 -10.19 -13.76 -9.94
CA ILE A 63 -10.46 -12.32 -10.10
C ILE A 63 -11.89 -12.10 -10.58
N HIS A 64 -12.65 -11.32 -9.81
CA HIS A 64 -14.00 -10.94 -10.13
C HIS A 64 -14.05 -9.45 -10.52
N TRP A 65 -14.07 -9.18 -11.81
CA TRP A 65 -13.96 -7.82 -12.36
C TRP A 65 -15.19 -6.94 -12.10
N LYS A 66 -16.38 -7.54 -12.08
CA LYS A 66 -17.66 -6.82 -11.94
C LYS A 66 -17.72 -5.94 -10.67
N PRO A 67 -17.40 -6.43 -9.45
CA PRO A 67 -17.34 -5.57 -8.26
C PRO A 67 -16.19 -4.54 -8.31
N LEU A 68 -15.07 -4.86 -8.97
CA LEU A 68 -13.88 -4.01 -8.99
C LEU A 68 -14.02 -2.78 -9.90
N TRP A 69 -14.84 -2.87 -10.97
CA TRP A 69 -14.93 -1.82 -11.99
C TRP A 69 -15.23 -0.43 -11.43
N ILE A 70 -16.19 -0.33 -10.51
CA ILE A 70 -16.59 0.95 -9.89
C ILE A 70 -15.46 1.51 -9.01
N ALA A 71 -14.78 0.62 -8.26
CA ALA A 71 -13.62 1.01 -7.47
C ALA A 71 -12.48 1.51 -8.37
N LEU A 72 -12.28 0.91 -9.54
CA LEU A 72 -11.26 1.31 -10.52
C LEU A 72 -11.57 2.65 -11.18
N ILE A 73 -12.82 2.90 -11.58
CA ILE A 73 -13.21 4.22 -12.13
C ILE A 73 -12.95 5.32 -11.10
N THR A 74 -13.38 5.10 -9.86
CA THR A 74 -13.22 6.09 -8.78
C THR A 74 -11.77 6.28 -8.34
N ARG A 75 -10.85 5.39 -8.73
CA ARG A 75 -9.41 5.62 -8.54
C ARG A 75 -8.90 6.81 -9.33
N ILE A 76 -9.44 7.08 -10.51
CA ILE A 76 -8.96 8.17 -11.38
C ILE A 76 -9.09 9.53 -10.67
N PRO A 77 -10.29 9.96 -10.22
CA PRO A 77 -10.42 11.22 -9.49
C PRO A 77 -9.67 11.21 -8.15
N GLY A 78 -9.59 10.07 -7.44
CA GLY A 78 -8.81 9.97 -6.21
C GLY A 78 -7.31 10.17 -6.42
N THR A 79 -6.76 9.64 -7.52
CA THR A 79 -5.36 9.81 -7.92
C THR A 79 -5.10 11.26 -8.36
N ALA A 80 -5.99 11.84 -9.15
CA ALA A 80 -5.86 13.24 -9.57
C ALA A 80 -5.85 14.19 -8.36
N LEU A 81 -6.75 13.97 -7.40
CA LEU A 81 -6.76 14.73 -6.15
C LEU A 81 -5.47 14.54 -5.34
N ALA A 82 -4.96 13.31 -5.23
CA ALA A 82 -3.70 13.03 -4.54
C ALA A 82 -2.53 13.82 -5.14
N VAL A 83 -2.36 13.75 -6.47
CA VAL A 83 -1.29 14.45 -7.18
C VAL A 83 -1.41 15.97 -7.01
N TRP A 84 -2.64 16.51 -7.09
CA TRP A 84 -2.89 17.92 -6.85
C TRP A 84 -2.52 18.35 -5.42
N LEU A 85 -2.91 17.56 -4.40
CA LEU A 85 -2.54 17.82 -3.00
C LEU A 85 -1.03 17.76 -2.79
N MET A 86 -0.35 16.76 -3.36
CA MET A 86 1.11 16.63 -3.28
C MET A 86 1.80 17.86 -3.87
N GLY A 87 1.29 18.42 -4.97
CA GLY A 87 1.84 19.62 -5.59
C GLY A 87 1.58 20.89 -4.79
N ARG A 88 0.47 20.94 -4.03
CA ARG A 88 0.07 22.12 -3.27
C ARG A 88 0.79 22.24 -1.93
N TYR A 89 1.02 21.13 -1.22
CA TYR A 89 1.44 21.16 0.18
C TYR A 89 2.91 20.71 0.42
N GLY A 90 3.65 20.32 -0.62
CA GLY A 90 5.06 19.96 -0.49
C GLY A 90 5.33 18.76 0.42
N ILE A 91 6.58 18.60 0.90
CA ILE A 91 7.03 17.42 1.65
C ILE A 91 6.33 17.30 3.02
N ASP A 92 6.12 18.41 3.73
CA ASP A 92 5.52 18.37 5.07
C ASP A 92 4.01 18.09 5.01
N GLY A 93 3.32 18.56 3.96
CA GLY A 93 1.94 18.16 3.68
C GLY A 93 1.80 16.66 3.40
N ILE A 94 2.76 16.07 2.69
CA ILE A 94 2.81 14.63 2.43
C ILE A 94 2.95 13.84 3.74
N LYS A 95 3.81 14.27 4.68
CA LYS A 95 3.97 13.60 5.99
C LYS A 95 2.65 13.57 6.78
N ILE A 96 1.95 14.71 6.88
CA ILE A 96 0.66 14.80 7.57
C ILE A 96 -0.38 13.91 6.88
N PHE A 97 -0.40 13.90 5.54
CA PHE A 97 -1.34 13.07 4.78
C PHE A 97 -1.08 11.57 4.97
N ILE A 98 0.20 11.17 4.97
CA ILE A 98 0.63 9.79 5.28
C ILE A 98 0.16 9.40 6.68
N ALA A 99 0.50 10.20 7.69
CA ALA A 99 0.10 9.98 9.07
C ALA A 99 -1.43 9.81 9.22
N THR A 100 -2.20 10.73 8.65
CA THR A 100 -3.66 10.74 8.76
C THR A 100 -4.27 9.53 8.05
N SER A 101 -3.73 9.15 6.88
CA SER A 101 -4.18 7.97 6.14
C SER A 101 -3.90 6.67 6.89
N VAL A 102 -2.74 6.57 7.55
CA VAL A 102 -2.41 5.41 8.39
C VAL A 102 -3.32 5.34 9.62
N LEU A 103 -3.58 6.46 10.29
CA LEU A 103 -4.50 6.48 11.42
C LEU A 103 -5.92 6.08 11.00
N LEU A 104 -6.40 6.56 9.86
CA LEU A 104 -7.71 6.20 9.34
C LEU A 104 -7.77 4.70 9.01
N ALA A 105 -6.71 4.15 8.42
CA ALA A 105 -6.57 2.72 8.19
C ALA A 105 -6.57 1.88 9.47
N VAL A 106 -5.86 2.34 10.50
CA VAL A 106 -5.82 1.70 11.82
C VAL A 106 -7.20 1.77 12.48
N ALA A 107 -7.85 2.93 12.48
CA ALA A 107 -9.20 3.09 13.01
C ALA A 107 -10.19 2.15 12.31
N ILE A 108 -10.21 2.12 10.98
CA ILE A 108 -11.03 1.18 10.19
C ILE A 108 -10.71 -0.28 10.54
N SER A 109 -9.45 -0.60 10.86
CA SER A 109 -9.06 -1.98 11.23
C SER A 109 -9.43 -2.35 12.66
N LEU A 110 -9.52 -1.37 13.58
CA LEU A 110 -9.86 -1.56 14.99
C LEU A 110 -11.38 -1.57 15.22
N PHE A 111 -12.11 -0.73 14.51
CA PHE A 111 -13.57 -0.75 14.52
C PHE A 111 -14.03 -1.84 13.56
N LYS A 112 -14.82 -2.82 14.03
CA LYS A 112 -15.46 -3.86 13.21
C LYS A 112 -16.55 -3.26 12.31
N PHE A 113 -16.19 -2.31 11.45
CA PHE A 113 -17.10 -1.73 10.49
C PHE A 113 -17.40 -2.79 9.43
N GLU A 114 -18.61 -3.33 9.47
CA GLU A 114 -19.12 -4.19 8.42
C GLU A 114 -19.69 -3.31 7.31
N ALA A 115 -18.86 -3.05 6.30
CA ALA A 115 -19.31 -2.39 5.09
C ALA A 115 -19.83 -3.44 4.11
N GLU A 116 -21.12 -3.37 3.79
CA GLU A 116 -21.68 -4.23 2.74
C GLU A 116 -20.97 -3.99 1.40
N PRO A 117 -20.64 -5.04 0.63
CA PRO A 117 -19.96 -4.92 -0.66
C PRO A 117 -20.93 -4.44 -1.76
N ASN A 118 -21.48 -3.23 -1.61
CA ASN A 118 -22.34 -2.58 -2.59
C ASN A 118 -21.55 -1.58 -3.47
N GLN A 119 -22.17 -1.10 -4.56
CA GLN A 119 -21.53 -0.22 -5.53
C GLN A 119 -20.99 1.08 -4.90
N ARG A 120 -21.75 1.66 -3.97
CA ARG A 120 -21.38 2.91 -3.27
C ARG A 120 -20.14 2.70 -2.40
N ASN A 121 -20.08 1.60 -1.67
CA ASN A 121 -18.97 1.30 -0.80
C ASN A 121 -17.70 0.96 -1.60
N HIS A 122 -17.84 0.30 -2.76
CA HIS A 122 -16.72 0.13 -3.71
C HIS A 122 -16.23 1.45 -4.29
N ALA A 123 -17.12 2.39 -4.61
CA ALA A 123 -16.77 3.72 -5.07
C ALA A 123 -15.99 4.52 -4.01
N ILE A 124 -16.50 4.54 -2.78
CA ILE A 124 -15.87 5.24 -1.64
C ILE A 124 -14.51 4.60 -1.34
N ALA A 125 -14.46 3.28 -1.18
CA ALA A 125 -13.22 2.57 -0.93
C ALA A 125 -12.22 2.76 -2.07
N GLY A 126 -12.67 2.73 -3.32
CA GLY A 126 -11.86 2.96 -4.51
C GLY A 126 -11.20 4.33 -4.53
N PHE A 127 -12.00 5.38 -4.27
CA PHE A 127 -11.53 6.75 -4.19
C PHE A 127 -10.52 6.97 -3.06
N PHE A 128 -10.86 6.61 -1.82
CA PHE A 128 -9.97 6.80 -0.66
C PHE A 128 -8.73 5.92 -0.72
N SER A 129 -8.85 4.71 -1.27
CA SER A 129 -7.72 3.84 -1.55
C SER A 129 -6.78 4.41 -2.60
N ALA A 130 -7.29 5.10 -3.63
CA ALA A 130 -6.45 5.79 -4.61
C ALA A 130 -5.79 7.04 -4.02
N LEU A 131 -6.56 7.83 -3.27
CA LEU A 131 -6.07 9.03 -2.61
C LEU A 131 -4.91 8.69 -1.66
N SER A 132 -5.15 7.75 -0.74
CA SER A 132 -4.12 7.26 0.19
C SER A 132 -3.00 6.51 -0.54
N GLY A 133 -3.33 5.61 -1.47
CA GLY A 133 -2.35 4.79 -2.17
C GLY A 133 -1.41 5.59 -3.09
N THR A 134 -1.85 6.72 -3.63
CA THR A 134 -1.01 7.58 -4.46
C THR A 134 -0.11 8.46 -3.60
N THR A 135 -0.65 9.06 -2.55
CA THR A 135 0.14 9.96 -1.67
C THR A 135 1.10 9.21 -0.76
N THR A 136 0.75 7.99 -0.36
CA THR A 136 1.42 7.28 0.75
C THR A 136 1.94 5.90 0.36
N ALA A 137 1.64 5.41 -0.85
CA ALA A 137 1.74 3.99 -1.24
C ALA A 137 0.80 3.03 -0.47
N ILE A 138 0.09 3.49 0.58
CA ILE A 138 -0.86 2.68 1.36
C ILE A 138 -2.27 2.82 0.78
N GLY A 139 -2.67 1.95 -0.14
CA GLY A 139 -4.06 1.90 -0.64
C GLY A 139 -4.93 0.82 0.03
N GLY A 140 -4.31 -0.15 0.68
CA GLY A 140 -4.90 -1.40 1.21
C GLY A 140 -6.22 -1.29 1.99
N PRO A 141 -6.27 -0.49 3.06
CA PRO A 141 -7.24 -0.70 4.15
C PRO A 141 -8.73 -0.49 3.79
N PRO A 142 -9.12 0.58 3.06
CA PRO A 142 -10.52 0.77 2.68
C PRO A 142 -11.07 -0.38 1.80
N MET A 143 -10.26 -0.87 0.86
CA MET A 143 -10.66 -1.99 -0.02
C MET A 143 -10.60 -3.33 0.70
N ALA A 144 -9.62 -3.54 1.60
CA ALA A 144 -9.52 -4.76 2.39
C ALA A 144 -10.74 -4.96 3.31
N LEU A 145 -11.34 -3.87 3.82
CA LEU A 145 -12.54 -3.91 4.64
C LEU A 145 -13.74 -4.53 3.90
N LEU A 146 -13.95 -4.19 2.63
CA LEU A 146 -15.08 -4.71 1.83
C LEU A 146 -15.00 -6.22 1.59
N TYR A 147 -13.78 -6.77 1.63
CA TYR A 147 -13.53 -8.18 1.37
C TYR A 147 -13.16 -8.96 2.64
N GLN A 148 -13.24 -8.35 3.84
CA GLN A 148 -12.75 -8.98 5.08
C GLN A 148 -13.44 -10.30 5.45
N ASN A 149 -14.69 -10.47 5.01
CA ASN A 149 -15.52 -11.67 5.26
C ASN A 149 -15.50 -12.68 4.10
N GLN A 150 -14.69 -12.43 3.06
CA GLN A 150 -14.59 -13.31 1.90
C GLN A 150 -13.46 -14.35 2.07
N PRO A 151 -13.51 -15.47 1.33
CA PRO A 151 -12.43 -16.47 1.33
C PRO A 151 -11.08 -15.84 1.00
N ALA A 152 -10.01 -16.27 1.69
CA ALA A 152 -8.70 -15.61 1.59
C ALA A 152 -8.13 -15.54 0.16
N ASP A 153 -8.41 -16.54 -0.69
CA ASP A 153 -7.97 -16.54 -2.08
C ASP A 153 -8.75 -15.54 -2.95
N TYR A 154 -10.05 -15.37 -2.67
CA TYR A 154 -10.88 -14.33 -3.29
C TYR A 154 -10.36 -12.93 -2.93
N VAL A 155 -10.07 -12.69 -1.64
CA VAL A 155 -9.50 -11.41 -1.17
C VAL A 155 -8.17 -11.14 -1.86
N ARG A 156 -7.27 -12.12 -1.88
CA ARG A 156 -5.94 -12.01 -2.49
C ARG A 156 -6.03 -11.67 -3.97
N ALA A 157 -6.85 -12.39 -4.72
CA ALA A 157 -6.99 -12.18 -6.16
C ALA A 157 -7.53 -10.79 -6.49
N ASN A 158 -8.65 -10.40 -5.87
CA ASN A 158 -9.32 -9.14 -6.16
C ASN A 158 -8.51 -7.93 -5.70
N LEU A 159 -7.93 -7.97 -4.50
CA LEU A 159 -7.05 -6.88 -4.04
C LEU A 159 -5.78 -6.78 -4.88
N SER A 160 -5.16 -7.90 -5.24
CA SER A 160 -3.96 -7.87 -6.09
C SER A 160 -4.26 -7.27 -7.46
N ALA A 161 -5.37 -7.65 -8.08
CA ALA A 161 -5.81 -7.11 -9.36
C ALA A 161 -6.11 -5.61 -9.28
N TYR A 162 -6.90 -5.21 -8.27
CA TYR A 162 -7.24 -3.83 -8.00
C TYR A 162 -6.02 -2.95 -7.77
N PHE A 163 -5.10 -3.37 -6.91
CA PHE A 163 -3.90 -2.60 -6.61
C PHE A 163 -2.90 -2.63 -7.76
N THR A 164 -2.85 -3.68 -8.60
CA THR A 164 -2.00 -3.68 -9.80
C THR A 164 -2.42 -2.55 -10.75
N ILE A 165 -3.69 -2.55 -11.17
CA ILE A 165 -4.22 -1.49 -12.06
C ILE A 165 -4.14 -0.15 -11.34
N GLY A 166 -4.46 -0.13 -10.06
CA GLY A 166 -4.42 1.07 -9.25
C GLY A 166 -3.05 1.70 -9.13
N SER A 167 -1.99 0.89 -8.99
CA SER A 167 -0.61 1.35 -8.98
C SER A 167 -0.16 1.85 -10.34
N MET A 168 -0.66 1.29 -11.46
CA MET A 168 -0.40 1.85 -12.79
C MET A 168 -1.01 3.26 -12.93
N ILE A 169 -2.26 3.44 -12.49
CA ILE A 169 -2.93 4.76 -12.49
C ILE A 169 -2.18 5.75 -11.58
N SER A 170 -1.84 5.34 -10.36
CA SER A 170 -1.08 6.15 -9.41
C SER A 170 0.29 6.53 -9.96
N LEU A 171 1.01 5.59 -10.57
CA LEU A 171 2.32 5.85 -11.16
C LEU A 171 2.24 6.85 -12.31
N ALA A 172 1.23 6.73 -13.18
CA ALA A 172 0.98 7.71 -14.23
C ALA A 172 0.71 9.10 -13.66
N GLY A 173 -0.13 9.20 -12.62
CA GLY A 173 -0.41 10.47 -11.94
C GLY A 173 0.83 11.10 -11.31
N VAL A 174 1.62 10.32 -10.57
CA VAL A 174 2.85 10.76 -9.90
C VAL A 174 3.92 11.15 -10.93
N ALA A 175 4.01 10.45 -12.07
CA ALA A 175 4.87 10.80 -13.18
C ALA A 175 4.47 12.13 -13.83
N MET A 176 3.18 12.32 -14.13
CA MET A 176 2.64 13.56 -14.70
C MET A 176 2.81 14.75 -13.74
N GLY A 177 2.73 14.52 -12.43
CA GLY A 177 2.97 15.52 -11.40
C GLY A 177 4.44 15.85 -11.15
N GLY A 178 5.39 15.18 -11.81
CA GLY A 178 6.83 15.42 -11.64
C GLY A 178 7.41 14.86 -10.34
N PHE A 179 6.72 13.94 -9.68
CA PHE A 179 7.12 13.36 -8.39
C PHE A 179 8.04 12.12 -8.53
N ILE A 180 8.38 11.73 -9.75
CA ILE A 180 9.38 10.70 -10.03
C ILE A 180 10.70 11.39 -10.38
N THR A 181 11.69 11.27 -9.50
CA THR A 181 13.01 11.89 -9.69
C THR A 181 14.05 10.85 -10.08
N ALA A 182 15.25 11.28 -10.50
CA ALA A 182 16.38 10.38 -10.73
C ALA A 182 16.73 9.56 -9.47
N GLN A 183 16.62 10.17 -8.29
CA GLN A 183 16.83 9.51 -7.01
C GLN A 183 15.81 8.39 -6.76
N SER A 184 14.55 8.57 -7.21
CA SER A 184 13.53 7.51 -7.11
C SER A 184 13.98 6.23 -7.82
N TRP A 185 14.61 6.34 -8.99
CA TRP A 185 15.11 5.19 -9.75
C TRP A 185 16.27 4.47 -9.05
N VAL A 186 17.14 5.20 -8.35
CA VAL A 186 18.18 4.61 -7.50
C VAL A 186 17.54 3.76 -6.40
N TYR A 187 16.54 4.29 -5.70
CA TYR A 187 15.83 3.52 -4.67
C TYR A 187 15.11 2.30 -5.24
N VAL A 188 14.47 2.42 -6.42
CA VAL A 188 13.86 1.26 -7.10
C VAL A 188 14.91 0.19 -7.40
N ALA A 189 16.08 0.55 -7.93
CA ALA A 189 17.14 -0.41 -8.25
C ALA A 189 17.56 -1.25 -7.03
N TRP A 190 17.58 -0.64 -5.85
CA TRP A 190 17.87 -1.32 -4.58
C TRP A 190 16.67 -2.10 -4.00
N PHE A 191 15.46 -1.59 -4.18
CA PHE A 191 14.25 -2.20 -3.62
C PHE A 191 13.73 -3.38 -4.45
N VAL A 192 13.96 -3.40 -5.76
CA VAL A 192 13.57 -4.52 -6.63
C VAL A 192 14.17 -5.86 -6.17
N PRO A 193 15.50 -6.02 -6.00
CA PRO A 193 16.06 -7.29 -5.54
C PRO A 193 15.56 -7.67 -4.14
N ALA A 194 15.42 -6.70 -3.23
CA ALA A 194 14.86 -6.94 -1.90
C ALA A 194 13.41 -7.45 -1.96
N THR A 195 12.58 -6.86 -2.82
CA THR A 195 11.18 -7.22 -3.03
C THR A 195 11.06 -8.62 -3.64
N LEU A 196 11.87 -8.93 -4.66
CA LEU A 196 11.90 -10.24 -5.29
C LEU A 196 12.33 -11.33 -4.31
N LEU A 197 13.41 -11.08 -3.54
CA LEU A 197 13.88 -12.00 -2.51
C LEU A 197 12.80 -12.22 -1.44
N GLY A 198 12.21 -11.15 -0.92
CA GLY A 198 11.11 -11.23 0.04
C GLY A 198 9.92 -12.01 -0.50
N THR A 199 9.56 -11.80 -1.77
CA THR A 199 8.47 -12.53 -2.44
C THR A 199 8.79 -14.02 -2.56
N VAL A 200 9.99 -14.39 -3.00
CA VAL A 200 10.39 -15.79 -3.12
C VAL A 200 10.42 -16.49 -1.74
N LEU A 201 10.97 -15.83 -0.72
CA LEU A 201 10.98 -16.34 0.65
C LEU A 201 9.55 -16.48 1.21
N GLY A 202 8.70 -15.49 1.00
CA GLY A 202 7.30 -15.51 1.41
C GLY A 202 6.54 -16.66 0.76
N LEU A 203 6.74 -16.92 -0.54
CA LEU A 203 6.11 -18.04 -1.24
C LEU A 203 6.51 -19.41 -0.66
N ARG A 204 7.76 -19.57 -0.20
CA ARG A 204 8.23 -20.80 0.45
C ARG A 204 7.71 -20.95 1.87
N LEU A 205 7.64 -19.85 2.61
CA LEU A 205 7.26 -19.85 4.02
C LEU A 205 5.74 -19.77 4.24
N ARG A 206 4.94 -19.41 3.23
CA ARG A 206 3.49 -19.19 3.37
C ARG A 206 2.73 -20.34 4.03
N HIS A 207 3.17 -21.58 3.80
CA HIS A 207 2.54 -22.78 4.36
C HIS A 207 2.88 -23.02 5.83
N ARG A 208 3.94 -22.39 6.35
CA ARG A 208 4.40 -22.50 7.73
C ARG A 208 3.97 -21.33 8.61
N VAL A 209 3.37 -20.31 8.02
CA VAL A 209 3.07 -19.05 8.68
C VAL A 209 1.57 -18.91 8.88
N ASN A 210 1.14 -18.84 10.13
CA ASN A 210 -0.26 -18.57 10.45
C ASN A 210 -0.54 -17.07 10.32
N ALA A 211 -1.23 -16.68 9.23
CA ALA A 211 -1.60 -15.29 8.97
C ALA A 211 -2.42 -14.65 10.11
N GLN A 212 -3.17 -15.45 10.88
CA GLN A 212 -3.98 -14.97 12.01
C GLN A 212 -3.10 -14.46 13.17
N LEU A 213 -1.89 -15.01 13.34
CA LEU A 213 -0.94 -14.58 14.38
C LEU A 213 -0.14 -13.35 13.97
N ILE A 214 0.15 -13.19 12.67
CA ILE A 214 0.97 -12.08 12.18
C ILE A 214 0.17 -10.77 12.04
N ARG A 215 -1.12 -10.87 11.66
CA ARG A 215 -1.98 -9.70 11.47
C ARG A 215 -1.99 -8.72 12.66
N PRO A 216 -2.17 -9.14 13.93
CA PRO A 216 -2.13 -8.22 15.07
C PRO A 216 -0.75 -7.58 15.30
N ALA A 217 0.35 -8.33 15.10
CA ALA A 217 1.70 -7.78 15.25
C ALA A 217 2.00 -6.66 14.24
N ILE A 218 1.53 -6.81 13.00
CA ILE A 218 1.64 -5.75 11.98
C ILE A 218 0.83 -4.53 12.39
N LEU A 219 -0.41 -4.71 12.85
CA LEU A 219 -1.25 -3.59 13.25
C LEU A 219 -0.63 -2.79 14.40
N VAL A 220 -0.02 -3.47 15.39
CA VAL A 220 0.70 -2.81 16.49
C VAL A 220 1.90 -2.02 15.95
N LEU A 221 2.72 -2.63 15.08
CA LEU A 221 3.90 -1.97 14.51
C LEU A 221 3.52 -0.76 13.64
N CYS A 222 2.50 -0.89 12.80
CA CYS A 222 1.98 0.20 11.98
C CYS A 222 1.45 1.34 12.84
N SER A 223 0.69 1.01 13.91
CA SER A 223 0.14 2.01 14.83
C SER A 223 1.24 2.77 15.56
N ALA A 224 2.24 2.06 16.10
CA ALA A 224 3.38 2.68 16.78
C ALA A 224 4.18 3.59 15.84
N SER A 225 4.46 3.12 14.63
CA SER A 225 5.26 3.90 13.66
C SER A 225 4.50 5.13 13.16
N ALA A 226 3.18 5.04 12.97
CA ALA A 226 2.35 6.19 12.61
C ALA A 226 2.31 7.25 13.71
N LEU A 227 2.18 6.84 14.97
CA LEU A 227 2.22 7.76 16.12
C LEU A 227 3.56 8.50 16.22
N ILE A 228 4.68 7.81 15.95
CA ILE A 228 6.01 8.43 15.92
C ILE A 228 6.12 9.47 14.81
N VAL A 229 5.65 9.13 13.59
CA VAL A 229 5.66 10.08 12.45
C VAL A 229 4.83 11.33 12.77
N ILE A 230 3.67 11.18 13.41
CA ILE A 230 2.84 12.30 13.84
C ILE A 230 3.58 13.17 14.87
N GLY A 231 4.17 12.54 15.90
CA GLY A 231 4.91 13.25 16.94
C GLY A 231 6.05 14.08 16.37
N GLN A 232 6.82 13.52 15.42
CA GLN A 232 7.91 14.26 14.77
C GLN A 232 7.39 15.41 13.91
N THR A 233 6.26 15.21 13.22
CA THR A 233 5.69 16.24 12.33
C THR A 233 5.09 17.41 13.11
N LEU A 234 4.60 17.20 14.33
CA LEU A 234 4.03 18.26 15.19
C LEU A 234 5.09 19.06 15.96
N VAL A 235 6.31 18.53 16.09
CA VAL A 235 7.42 19.17 16.82
C VAL A 235 8.39 19.91 15.89
N SER A 236 8.29 19.68 14.57
CA SER A 236 9.10 20.35 13.53
C SER A 236 8.41 21.62 13.04
#